data_AF-A0A0H3ZL81-F1
#
_entry.id   AF-A0A0H3ZL81-F1
#
_cell.length_a   1.000
_cell.length_b   1.000
_cell.length_c   1.000
_cell.angle_alpha   90.00
_cell.angle_beta   90.00
_cell.angle_gamma   90.00
#
_symmetry.space_group_name_H-M   'P 1'
#
loop_
_entity.id
_entity.type
_entity.pdbx_description
1 polymer ?
#
loop_
_entity_poly.entity_id
_entity_poly.type
_entity_poly.pdbx_seq_one_letter_code
_entity_poly.pdbx_strand_id
1 'polypeptide(L)'
;MVEKIETNLLASGYNKKQRLYWFEDVLAELFEKDDFHNLIAEEFIEPGTTKTINLSLTVKTFDIVKKVVKEVEAQEGVKTDRSSVIRTAIIQRLLKKV
;
A
#
# COMPACT_ATOMS: atom_id res chain seq x y z
N MET A 1 5.07 1.32 13.51
CA MET A 1 4.51 0.75 12.26
C MET A 1 5.46 0.93 11.09
N VAL A 2 5.84 2.17 10.77
CA VAL A 2 6.91 2.49 9.80
C VAL A 2 8.22 1.75 10.13
N GLU A 3 8.64 1.72 11.39
CA GLU A 3 9.84 0.97 11.81
C GLU A 3 9.74 -0.53 11.49
N LYS A 4 8.60 -1.20 11.67
CA LYS A 4 8.45 -2.63 11.30
C LYS A 4 8.51 -2.85 9.79
N ILE A 5 8.06 -1.87 9.01
CA ILE A 5 8.16 -1.87 7.54
C ILE A 5 9.62 -1.66 7.13
N GLU A 6 10.32 -0.70 7.73
CA GLU A 6 11.76 -0.46 7.50
C GLU A 6 12.62 -1.64 7.96
N THR A 7 12.37 -2.22 9.14
CA THR A 7 13.09 -3.41 9.62
C THR A 7 12.82 -4.60 8.69
N ASN A 8 11.60 -4.81 8.20
CA ASN A 8 11.34 -5.84 7.18
C ASN A 8 12.05 -5.54 5.85
N LEU A 9 12.07 -4.29 5.40
CA LEU A 9 12.72 -3.86 4.14
C LEU A 9 14.26 -3.93 4.22
N LEU A 10 14.84 -3.63 5.39
CA LEU A 10 16.28 -3.61 5.63
C LEU A 10 16.81 -5.02 5.98
N ALA A 11 16.10 -5.79 6.80
CA ALA A 11 16.51 -7.15 7.19
C ALA A 11 16.47 -8.16 6.03
N SER A 12 15.71 -7.85 4.97
CA SER A 12 15.52 -8.74 3.83
C SER A 12 16.56 -8.58 2.71
N GLY A 13 17.51 -7.64 2.83
CA GLY A 13 18.60 -7.48 1.85
C GLY A 13 18.13 -7.15 0.43
N TYR A 14 16.89 -6.67 0.27
CA TYR A 14 16.29 -6.52 -1.05
C TYR A 14 16.96 -5.41 -1.86
N ASN A 15 17.50 -5.78 -3.02
CA ASN A 15 17.94 -4.81 -4.03
C ASN A 15 16.72 -4.07 -4.62
N LYS A 16 16.96 -2.97 -5.36
CA LYS A 16 15.90 -2.11 -5.93
C LYS A 16 14.84 -2.91 -6.72
N LYS A 17 15.27 -3.94 -7.46
CA LYS A 17 14.40 -4.78 -8.29
C LYS A 17 13.51 -5.68 -7.42
N GLN A 18 14.07 -6.27 -6.36
CA GLN A 18 13.29 -7.09 -5.43
C GLN A 18 12.30 -6.26 -4.64
N ARG A 19 12.66 -5.03 -4.23
CA ARG A 19 11.70 -4.11 -3.59
C ARG A 19 10.55 -3.74 -4.50
N LEU A 20 10.83 -3.48 -5.79
CA LEU A 20 9.80 -3.24 -6.80
C LEU A 20 8.82 -4.42 -6.84
N TYR A 21 9.30 -5.64 -7.06
CA TYR A 21 8.42 -6.82 -7.12
C TYR A 21 7.66 -7.04 -5.81
N TRP A 22 8.30 -6.83 -4.66
CA TRP A 22 7.63 -6.96 -3.38
C TRP A 22 6.43 -6.01 -3.25
N PHE A 23 6.56 -4.75 -3.69
CA PHE A 23 5.43 -3.82 -3.67
C PHE A 23 4.35 -4.18 -4.70
N GLU A 24 4.75 -4.65 -5.88
CA GLU A 24 3.83 -5.13 -6.92
C GLU A 24 2.99 -6.31 -6.40
N ASP A 25 3.63 -7.30 -5.77
CA ASP A 25 2.97 -8.47 -5.20
C ASP A 25 2.02 -8.10 -4.06
N VAL A 26 2.43 -7.17 -3.19
CA VAL A 26 1.60 -6.69 -2.07
C VAL A 26 0.35 -5.96 -2.56
N LEU A 27 0.47 -5.14 -3.62
CA LEU A 27 -0.67 -4.46 -4.22
C LEU A 27 -1.60 -5.43 -4.96
N ALA A 28 -1.04 -6.38 -5.70
CA ALA A 28 -1.82 -7.42 -6.37
C ALA A 28 -2.67 -8.20 -5.37
N GLU A 29 -2.07 -8.64 -4.25
CA GLU A 29 -2.80 -9.36 -3.20
C GLU A 29 -3.91 -8.53 -2.54
N LEU A 30 -3.74 -7.21 -2.42
CA LEU A 30 -4.82 -6.35 -1.93
C LEU A 30 -5.98 -6.31 -2.94
N PHE A 31 -5.68 -6.13 -4.23
CA PHE A 31 -6.70 -5.97 -5.28
C PHE A 31 -7.42 -7.28 -5.64
N GLU A 32 -6.92 -8.42 -5.18
CA GLU A 32 -7.63 -9.71 -5.25
C GLU A 32 -8.75 -9.85 -4.21
N LYS A 33 -8.78 -8.99 -3.18
CA LYS A 33 -9.85 -9.01 -2.16
C LYS A 33 -11.08 -8.28 -2.68
N ASP A 34 -12.27 -8.83 -2.48
CA ASP A 34 -13.51 -8.18 -2.94
C ASP A 34 -13.83 -6.87 -2.19
N ASP A 35 -13.41 -6.77 -0.92
CA ASP A 35 -13.71 -5.67 0.00
C ASP A 35 -12.58 -4.62 0.12
N PHE A 36 -11.63 -4.63 -0.83
CA PHE A 36 -10.42 -3.82 -0.69
C PHE A 36 -10.69 -2.30 -0.67
N HIS A 37 -11.75 -1.81 -1.33
CA HIS A 37 -12.12 -0.40 -1.28
C HIS A 37 -12.48 0.05 0.14
N ASN A 38 -13.23 -0.78 0.86
CA ASN A 38 -13.57 -0.55 2.26
C ASN A 38 -12.30 -0.57 3.13
N LEU A 39 -11.42 -1.56 2.98
CA LEU A 39 -10.16 -1.64 3.73
C LEU A 39 -9.26 -0.42 3.53
N ILE A 40 -9.32 0.21 2.34
CA ILE A 40 -8.60 1.46 2.06
C ILE A 40 -9.31 2.65 2.70
N ALA A 41 -10.64 2.71 2.67
CA ALA A 41 -11.41 3.79 3.28
C ALA A 41 -11.30 3.78 4.82
N GLU A 42 -11.20 2.60 5.42
CA GLU A 42 -10.96 2.40 6.86
C GLU A 42 -9.52 2.71 7.27
N GLU A 43 -8.59 2.89 6.31
CA GLU A 43 -7.21 3.31 6.60
C GLU A 43 -7.19 4.78 7.01
N PHE A 44 -7.62 5.04 8.23
CA PHE A 44 -7.56 6.33 8.86
C PHE A 44 -6.19 6.48 9.52
N ILE A 45 -5.29 7.26 8.91
CA ILE A 45 -4.05 7.68 9.57
C ILE A 45 -4.19 9.15 10.00
N GLU A 46 -4.16 9.35 11.31
CA GLU A 46 -3.82 10.65 11.89
C GLU A 46 -2.44 11.10 11.39
N PRO A 47 -2.27 12.36 10.93
CA PRO A 47 -1.02 12.86 10.39
C PRO A 47 0.08 12.84 11.46
N GLY A 48 0.84 11.74 11.53
CA GLY A 48 1.78 11.48 12.63
C GLY A 48 3.23 11.23 12.22
N THR A 49 3.54 11.08 10.92
CA THR A 49 4.94 10.83 10.50
C THR A 49 5.31 11.54 9.20
N THR A 50 6.32 12.39 9.25
CA THR A 50 6.89 13.15 8.11
C THR A 50 8.00 12.39 7.36
N LYS A 51 8.26 11.12 7.69
CA LYS A 51 9.29 10.32 7.01
C LYS A 51 8.79 9.85 5.64
N THR A 52 9.43 10.35 4.59
CA THR A 52 9.18 9.95 3.20
C THR A 52 9.99 8.70 2.86
N ILE A 53 9.30 7.62 2.44
CA ILE A 53 9.92 6.42 1.90
C ILE A 53 9.81 6.45 0.38
N ASN A 54 10.96 6.43 -0.31
CA ASN A 54 10.99 6.33 -1.76
C ASN A 54 10.71 4.89 -2.21
N LEU A 55 9.66 4.72 -3.01
CA LEU A 55 9.23 3.45 -3.57
C LEU A 55 9.22 3.51 -5.10
N SER A 56 9.31 2.34 -5.74
CA SER A 56 9.25 2.21 -7.19
C SER A 56 8.14 1.23 -7.54
N LEU A 57 7.33 1.60 -8.53
CA LEU A 57 6.26 0.81 -9.10
C LEU A 57 6.40 0.83 -10.63
N THR A 58 5.84 -0.17 -11.29
CA THR A 58 5.64 -0.15 -12.74
C THR A 58 4.59 0.91 -13.11
N VAL A 59 4.64 1.42 -14.34
CA VAL A 59 3.67 2.40 -14.84
C VAL A 59 2.25 1.85 -14.76
N LYS A 60 2.05 0.58 -15.16
CA LYS A 60 0.76 -0.11 -15.12
C LYS A 60 0.17 -0.10 -13.71
N THR A 61 0.94 -0.52 -12.71
CA THR A 61 0.48 -0.61 -11.33
C THR A 61 0.25 0.77 -10.71
N PHE A 62 1.09 1.73 -11.07
CA PHE A 62 0.87 3.12 -10.66
C PHE A 62 -0.45 3.70 -11.20
N ASP A 63 -0.81 3.37 -12.44
CA ASP A 63 -2.10 3.81 -13.01
C ASP A 63 -3.29 3.08 -12.38
N ILE A 64 -3.14 1.80 -12.00
CA ILE A 64 -4.16 1.09 -11.20
C ILE A 64 -4.34 1.78 -9.85
N VAL A 65 -3.26 2.09 -9.13
CA VAL A 65 -3.35 2.77 -7.83
C VAL A 65 -4.06 4.13 -7.97
N LYS A 66 -3.77 4.90 -9.02
CA LYS A 66 -4.50 6.15 -9.29
C LYS A 66 -5.99 5.94 -9.55
N LYS A 67 -6.34 4.87 -10.27
CA LYS A 67 -7.74 4.53 -10.55
C LYS A 67 -8.46 4.16 -9.26
N VAL A 68 -7.85 3.30 -8.44
CA VAL A 68 -8.38 2.87 -7.14
C VAL A 68 -8.65 4.05 -6.22
N VAL A 69 -7.76 5.04 -6.12
CA VAL A 69 -8.02 6.26 -5.32
C VAL A 69 -9.35 6.91 -5.70
N LYS A 70 -9.63 7.04 -6.99
CA LYS A 70 -10.89 7.61 -7.48
C LYS A 70 -12.09 6.69 -7.23
N GLU A 71 -11.89 5.39 -7.34
CA GLU A 71 -12.95 4.40 -7.09
C GLU A 71 -13.36 4.39 -5.61
N VAL A 72 -12.39 4.41 -4.68
CA VAL A 72 -12.66 4.48 -3.24
C VAL A 72 -13.41 5.77 -2.89
N GLU A 73 -12.96 6.92 -3.42
CA GLU A 73 -13.66 8.19 -3.22
C GLU A 73 -15.11 8.14 -3.74
N ALA A 74 -15.34 7.48 -4.89
CA ALA A 74 -16.66 7.38 -5.49
C ALA A 74 -17.58 6.37 -4.77
N GLN A 75 -17.05 5.28 -4.23
CA GLN A 75 -17.82 4.20 -3.60
C GLN A 75 -18.06 4.46 -2.11
N GLU A 76 -17.03 4.87 -1.38
CA GLU A 76 -17.05 4.99 0.07
C GLU A 76 -17.24 6.45 0.54
N GLY A 77 -17.11 7.43 -0.36
CA GLY A 77 -17.27 8.85 -0.04
C GLY A 77 -16.17 9.44 0.86
N VAL A 78 -15.06 8.70 1.04
CA VAL A 78 -13.92 9.09 1.88
C VAL A 78 -12.77 9.56 0.99
N LYS A 79 -12.16 10.70 1.34
CA LYS A 79 -10.92 11.16 0.68
C LYS A 79 -9.79 10.19 0.98
N THR A 80 -9.13 9.70 -0.07
CA THR A 80 -7.98 8.81 0.07
C THR A 80 -6.82 9.29 -0.79
N ASP A 81 -5.63 8.77 -0.52
CA ASP A 81 -4.45 9.07 -1.32
C ASP A 81 -3.67 7.80 -1.68
N ARG A 82 -2.75 7.93 -2.64
CA ARG A 82 -1.96 6.80 -3.15
C ARG A 82 -1.17 6.08 -2.05
N SER A 83 -0.73 6.82 -1.05
CA SER A 83 -0.01 6.30 0.10
C SER A 83 -0.93 5.48 0.99
N SER A 84 -2.19 5.87 1.18
CA SER A 84 -3.20 5.06 1.87
C SER A 84 -3.35 3.70 1.21
N VAL A 85 -3.55 3.66 -0.11
CA VAL A 85 -3.65 2.40 -0.87
C VAL A 85 -2.44 1.50 -0.62
N ILE A 86 -1.22 2.04 -0.73
CA ILE A 86 0.03 1.29 -0.54
C ILE A 86 0.17 0.81 0.91
N ARG A 87 -0.14 1.66 1.89
CA ARG A 87 -0.06 1.30 3.31
C ARG A 87 -1.07 0.21 3.67
N THR A 88 -2.33 0.34 3.24
CA THR A 88 -3.35 -0.71 3.41
C THR A 88 -2.83 -2.02 2.85
N ALA A 89 -2.27 -2.04 1.64
CA ALA A 89 -1.75 -3.25 1.04
C ALA A 89 -0.65 -3.90 1.91
N ILE A 90 0.30 -3.10 2.39
CA ILE A 90 1.37 -3.56 3.29
C ILE A 90 0.80 -4.10 4.60
N ILE A 91 -0.18 -3.41 5.20
CA ILE A 91 -0.83 -3.83 6.44
C ILE A 91 -1.50 -5.18 6.26
N GLN A 92 -2.31 -5.32 5.21
CA GLN A 92 -3.03 -6.56 4.90
C GLN A 92 -2.06 -7.73 4.70
N ARG A 93 -0.92 -7.49 4.02
CA ARG A 93 0.15 -8.49 3.91
C ARG A 93 0.76 -8.87 5.27
N LEU A 94 1.05 -7.88 6.11
CA LEU A 94 1.69 -8.12 7.42
C LEU A 94 0.75 -8.86 8.37
N LEU A 95 -0.54 -8.55 8.35
CA LEU A 95 -1.56 -9.24 9.14
C LEU A 95 -1.70 -10.72 8.75
N LYS A 96 -1.57 -11.06 7.46
CA LYS A 96 -1.60 -12.46 6.99
C LYS A 96 -0.43 -13.32 7.50
N LYS A 97 0.68 -12.70 7.91
CA LYS A 97 1.89 -13.41 8.38
C LYS A 97 1.90 -13.63 9.91
N VAL A 98 0.90 -13.16 10.62
CA VAL A 98 0.68 -13.39 12.06
C VAL A 98 -0.33 -14.52 12.22
#